data_AF-A0A974D373-F1
#
_entry.id   AF-A0A974D373-F1
#
_cell.length_a   1.000
_cell.length_b   1.000
_cell.length_c   1.000
_cell.angle_alpha   90.00
_cell.angle_beta   90.00
_cell.angle_gamma   90.00
#
_symmetry.space_group_name_H-M   'P 1'
#
loop_
_entity.id
_entity.type
_entity.pdbx_description
1 polymer ?
#
loop_
_entity_poly.entity_id
_entity_poly.type
_entity_poly.pdbx_seq_one_letter_code
_entity_poly.pdbx_strand_id
1 'polypeptide(L)'
;VFEKTRFPNSCAVKVCQEDPAWKPLIPKLYTVQYRALTCLNNILSVFDMESLGGASALQELAQHLSEIVFTQSDVLNQDEFLEAASSAVRAVLQIMASKGIPQCMMPEQIMNLCEACVQSKNTSARVNAVSILGITGSVLAKTNNTSDTLKAIGSFLLAIAANDASLVVSGGAMDALFDVFADGDESEKAAMEISLLQELRKIQPVFKTKIRKDGRDKYNMDQLCVLDNVKTNLRRFLSYLESVEKKHRS
;
A
#
# COMPACT_ATOMS: atom_id res chain seq x y z
N VAL A 1 -7.69 -19.96 10.71
CA VAL A 1 -7.15 -19.14 9.60
C VAL A 1 -5.75 -18.66 9.93
N PHE A 2 -5.58 -17.96 11.06
CA PHE A 2 -4.30 -17.41 11.52
C PHE A 2 -3.12 -18.41 11.48
N GLU A 3 -3.22 -19.60 12.07
CA GLU A 3 -2.13 -20.60 12.00
C GLU A 3 -1.71 -21.00 10.56
N LYS A 4 -2.61 -20.84 9.58
CA LYS A 4 -2.35 -21.23 8.19
C LYS A 4 -1.74 -20.11 7.34
N THR A 5 -1.64 -18.88 7.87
CA THR A 5 -0.91 -17.78 7.20
C THR A 5 0.61 -17.94 7.35
N ARG A 6 1.07 -18.73 8.34
CA ARG A 6 2.47 -19.09 8.51
C ARG A 6 2.84 -20.22 7.56
N PHE A 7 3.95 -20.05 6.87
CA PHE A 7 4.55 -21.13 6.09
C PHE A 7 5.19 -22.16 7.03
N PRO A 8 5.25 -23.44 6.62
CA PRO A 8 5.95 -24.45 7.40
C PRO A 8 7.41 -24.08 7.68
N ASN A 9 7.91 -24.51 8.84
CA ASN A 9 9.30 -24.25 9.23
C ASN A 9 10.30 -24.91 8.26
N SER A 10 11.55 -24.43 8.30
CA SER A 10 12.60 -24.88 7.38
C SER A 10 12.90 -26.38 7.47
N CYS A 11 12.68 -27.02 8.63
CA CYS A 11 12.84 -28.47 8.78
C CYS A 11 11.80 -29.24 7.95
N ALA A 12 10.52 -28.86 8.05
CA ALA A 12 9.45 -29.48 7.26
C ALA A 12 9.66 -29.28 5.75
N VAL A 13 10.16 -28.10 5.34
CA VAL A 13 10.47 -27.81 3.93
C VAL A 13 11.63 -28.67 3.44
N LYS A 14 12.71 -28.80 4.21
CA LYS A 14 13.86 -29.65 3.85
C LYS A 14 13.45 -31.10 3.65
N VAL A 15 12.65 -31.64 4.56
CA VAL A 15 12.10 -32.99 4.44
C VAL A 15 11.29 -33.16 3.15
N CYS A 16 10.50 -32.16 2.75
CA CYS A 16 9.78 -32.20 1.46
C CYS A 16 10.72 -32.07 0.26
N GLN A 17 11.85 -31.37 0.38
CA GLN A 17 12.80 -31.17 -0.71
C GLN A 17 13.67 -32.42 -0.98
N GLU A 18 14.00 -33.17 0.07
CA GLU A 18 14.86 -34.35 0.00
C GLU A 18 14.16 -35.56 -0.64
N ASP A 19 12.85 -35.72 -0.44
CA ASP A 19 12.07 -36.80 -1.04
C ASP A 19 11.39 -36.33 -2.36
N PRO A 20 11.72 -36.92 -3.52
CA PRO A 20 11.08 -36.60 -4.81
C PRO A 20 9.55 -36.72 -4.81
N ALA A 21 8.99 -37.63 -4.02
CA ALA A 21 7.54 -37.80 -3.89
C ALA A 21 6.88 -36.64 -3.13
N TRP A 22 7.61 -35.97 -2.25
CA TRP A 22 7.08 -34.90 -1.39
C TRP A 22 7.40 -33.50 -1.91
N LYS A 23 8.38 -33.35 -2.81
CA LYS A 23 8.72 -32.08 -3.46
C LYS A 23 7.51 -31.35 -4.07
N PRO A 24 6.53 -32.02 -4.71
CA PRO A 24 5.31 -31.37 -5.20
C PRO A 24 4.38 -30.81 -4.12
N LEU A 25 4.60 -31.09 -2.83
CA LEU A 25 3.82 -30.52 -1.72
C LEU A 25 4.20 -29.07 -1.44
N ILE A 26 5.44 -28.66 -1.68
CA ILE A 26 5.93 -27.29 -1.44
C ILE A 26 5.04 -26.22 -2.11
N PRO A 27 4.74 -26.28 -3.42
CA PRO A 27 3.83 -25.31 -4.04
C PRO A 27 2.40 -25.37 -3.47
N LYS A 28 1.92 -26.55 -3.03
CA LYS A 28 0.62 -26.67 -2.36
C LYS A 28 0.60 -26.00 -0.99
N LEU A 29 1.72 -26.04 -0.27
CA LEU A 29 1.86 -25.35 1.02
C LEU A 29 1.83 -23.83 0.82
N TYR A 30 2.46 -23.31 -0.23
CA TYR A 30 2.32 -21.89 -0.60
C TYR A 30 0.86 -21.55 -0.94
N THR A 31 0.18 -22.44 -1.66
CA THR A 31 -1.25 -22.28 -1.97
C THR A 31 -2.11 -22.18 -0.72
N VAL A 32 -1.86 -23.03 0.28
CA VAL A 32 -2.56 -22.95 1.57
C VAL A 32 -2.29 -21.60 2.24
N GLN A 33 -1.04 -21.15 2.21
CA GLN A 33 -0.62 -19.92 2.85
C GLN A 33 -1.30 -18.69 2.27
N TYR A 34 -1.19 -18.45 0.96
CA TYR A 34 -1.78 -17.24 0.37
C TYR A 34 -3.31 -17.29 0.41
N ARG A 35 -3.94 -18.47 0.34
CA ARG A 35 -5.39 -18.59 0.55
C ARG A 35 -5.82 -18.26 1.98
N ALA A 36 -5.00 -18.62 2.97
CA ALA A 36 -5.25 -18.22 4.36
C ALA A 36 -5.13 -16.70 4.53
N LEU A 37 -4.15 -16.06 3.87
CA LEU A 37 -4.01 -14.61 3.84
C LEU A 37 -5.20 -13.91 3.14
N THR A 38 -5.67 -14.44 2.00
CA THR A 38 -6.88 -13.95 1.34
C THR A 38 -8.11 -14.08 2.25
N CYS A 39 -8.25 -15.22 2.93
CA CYS A 39 -9.34 -15.43 3.89
C CYS A 39 -9.27 -14.44 5.05
N LEU A 40 -8.07 -14.17 5.57
CA LEU A 40 -7.85 -13.16 6.60
C LEU A 40 -8.26 -11.76 6.13
N ASN A 41 -7.87 -11.34 4.93
CA ASN A 41 -8.33 -10.07 4.34
C ASN A 41 -9.87 -9.98 4.29
N ASN A 42 -10.55 -11.06 3.90
CA ASN A 42 -12.00 -11.10 3.83
C ASN A 42 -12.64 -10.96 5.22
N ILE A 43 -12.07 -11.59 6.24
CA ILE A 43 -12.52 -11.44 7.64
C ILE A 43 -12.35 -9.98 8.09
N LEU A 44 -11.17 -9.39 7.87
CA LEU A 44 -10.88 -7.99 8.22
C LEU A 44 -11.82 -6.99 7.50
N SER A 45 -12.29 -7.32 6.30
CA SER A 45 -13.15 -6.44 5.52
C SER A 45 -14.62 -6.43 5.98
N VAL A 46 -15.03 -7.40 6.80
CA VAL A 46 -16.46 -7.60 7.17
C VAL A 46 -16.70 -7.43 8.66
N PHE A 47 -15.74 -7.82 9.50
CA PHE A 47 -15.90 -7.84 10.94
C PHE A 47 -15.54 -6.48 11.55
N ASP A 48 -16.26 -6.08 12.60
CA ASP A 48 -15.91 -4.90 13.38
C ASP A 48 -14.74 -5.18 14.34
N MET A 49 -14.17 -4.11 14.92
CA MET A 49 -13.01 -4.22 15.81
C MET A 49 -13.26 -5.17 16.99
N GLU A 50 -14.44 -5.09 17.61
CA GLU A 50 -14.76 -5.88 18.79
C GLU A 50 -14.82 -7.38 18.44
N SER A 51 -15.42 -7.72 17.29
CA SER A 51 -15.45 -9.10 16.81
C SER A 51 -14.07 -9.61 16.37
N LEU A 52 -13.13 -8.71 16.08
CA LEU A 52 -11.73 -9.02 15.78
C LEU A 52 -10.85 -9.14 17.04
N GLY A 53 -11.41 -8.97 18.24
CA GLY A 53 -10.69 -9.09 19.51
C GLY A 53 -10.11 -7.77 20.04
N GLY A 54 -10.56 -6.63 19.52
CA GLY A 54 -10.15 -5.31 20.01
C GLY A 54 -8.79 -4.83 19.48
N ALA A 55 -8.34 -3.68 19.99
CA ALA A 55 -7.13 -3.02 19.52
C ALA A 55 -5.85 -3.86 19.70
N SER A 56 -5.74 -4.60 20.81
CA SER A 56 -4.58 -5.47 21.09
C SER A 56 -4.45 -6.58 20.04
N ALA A 57 -5.55 -7.24 19.70
CA ALA A 57 -5.55 -8.31 18.69
C ALA A 57 -5.16 -7.78 17.30
N LEU A 58 -5.58 -6.55 16.96
CA LEU A 58 -5.17 -5.91 15.70
C LEU A 58 -3.68 -5.57 15.65
N GLN A 59 -3.11 -5.12 16.77
CA GLN A 59 -1.67 -4.87 16.87
C GLN A 59 -0.86 -6.17 16.77
N GLU A 60 -1.28 -7.23 17.45
CA GLU A 60 -0.66 -8.56 17.34
C GLU A 60 -0.75 -9.10 15.91
N LEU A 61 -1.90 -8.92 15.25
CA LEU A 61 -2.10 -9.31 13.87
C LEU A 61 -1.19 -8.53 12.91
N ALA A 62 -1.08 -7.22 13.08
CA ALA A 62 -0.18 -6.40 12.28
C ALA A 62 1.29 -6.82 12.49
N GLN A 63 1.72 -7.07 13.73
CA GLN A 63 3.06 -7.58 14.00
C GLN A 63 3.31 -8.93 13.31
N HIS A 64 2.35 -9.85 13.40
CA HIS A 64 2.43 -11.15 12.76
C HIS A 64 2.52 -11.06 11.22
N LEU A 65 1.73 -10.17 10.60
CA LEU A 65 1.80 -9.94 9.15
C LEU A 65 3.15 -9.35 8.75
N SER A 66 3.73 -8.47 9.57
CA SER A 66 5.10 -7.97 9.37
C SER A 66 6.10 -9.12 9.36
N GLU A 67 6.08 -9.99 10.37
CA GLU A 67 6.96 -11.16 10.41
C GLU A 67 6.86 -12.03 9.15
N ILE A 68 5.64 -12.32 8.68
CA ILE A 68 5.43 -13.12 7.46
C ILE A 68 6.08 -12.46 6.24
N VAL A 69 5.86 -11.16 6.06
CA VAL A 69 6.35 -10.43 4.88
C VAL A 69 7.88 -10.32 4.88
N PHE A 70 8.53 -10.13 6.03
CA PHE A 70 9.99 -9.90 6.08
C PHE A 70 10.85 -11.15 6.28
N THR A 71 10.29 -12.25 6.77
CA THR A 71 11.05 -13.49 6.98
C THR A 71 11.11 -14.39 5.75
N GLN A 72 10.31 -14.10 4.72
CA GLN A 72 10.08 -15.01 3.58
C GLN A 72 10.58 -14.46 2.23
N SER A 73 11.87 -14.16 2.15
CA SER A 73 12.52 -13.57 0.97
C SER A 73 12.29 -14.35 -0.34
N ASP A 74 12.23 -15.69 -0.27
CA ASP A 74 12.06 -16.54 -1.47
C ASP A 74 10.63 -16.47 -2.06
N VAL A 75 9.66 -16.02 -1.26
CA VAL A 75 8.23 -16.02 -1.58
C VAL A 75 7.74 -14.67 -2.06
N LEU A 76 8.47 -13.60 -1.73
CA LEU A 76 8.15 -12.23 -2.17
C LEU A 76 8.12 -12.07 -3.70
N ASN A 77 8.60 -13.06 -4.47
CA ASN A 77 8.52 -13.07 -5.93
C ASN A 77 7.26 -13.78 -6.47
N GLN A 78 6.37 -14.30 -5.62
CA GLN A 78 5.10 -14.93 -6.03
C GLN A 78 3.98 -13.87 -6.04
N ASP A 79 3.48 -13.54 -7.24
CA ASP A 79 2.42 -12.54 -7.44
C ASP A 79 1.16 -12.79 -6.59
N GLU A 80 0.77 -14.06 -6.39
CA GLU A 80 -0.39 -14.46 -5.58
C GLU A 80 -0.16 -14.20 -4.08
N PHE A 81 1.06 -14.45 -3.60
CA PHE A 81 1.43 -14.17 -2.22
C PHE A 81 1.48 -12.67 -1.96
N LEU A 82 2.12 -11.91 -2.85
CA LEU A 82 2.18 -10.45 -2.73
C LEU A 82 0.78 -9.84 -2.70
N GLU A 83 -0.13 -10.26 -3.59
CA GLU A 83 -1.53 -9.81 -3.56
C GLU A 83 -2.20 -10.13 -2.22
N ALA A 84 -2.11 -11.38 -1.75
CA ALA A 84 -2.79 -11.80 -0.54
C ALA A 84 -2.22 -11.14 0.73
N ALA A 85 -0.90 -11.09 0.85
CA ALA A 85 -0.21 -10.47 1.99
C ALA A 85 -0.46 -8.96 2.03
N SER A 86 -0.27 -8.26 0.90
CA SER A 86 -0.52 -6.82 0.84
C SER A 86 -1.99 -6.47 1.07
N SER A 87 -2.94 -7.31 0.65
CA SER A 87 -4.36 -7.11 0.94
C SER A 87 -4.63 -7.17 2.45
N ALA A 88 -4.11 -8.19 3.13
CA ALA A 88 -4.28 -8.34 4.58
C ALA A 88 -3.60 -7.20 5.36
N VAL A 89 -2.39 -6.81 4.97
CA VAL A 89 -1.68 -5.65 5.54
C VAL A 89 -2.50 -4.38 5.33
N ARG A 90 -2.93 -4.08 4.11
CA ARG A 90 -3.77 -2.91 3.83
C ARG A 90 -5.02 -2.88 4.70
N ALA A 91 -5.73 -4.00 4.81
CA ALA A 91 -6.96 -4.10 5.58
C ALA A 91 -6.72 -3.82 7.07
N VAL A 92 -5.68 -4.41 7.69
CA VAL A 92 -5.41 -4.18 9.11
C VAL A 92 -4.98 -2.72 9.37
N LEU A 93 -4.12 -2.14 8.53
CA LEU A 93 -3.68 -0.75 8.71
C LEU A 93 -4.84 0.22 8.51
N GLN A 94 -5.76 -0.05 7.57
CA GLN A 94 -6.95 0.77 7.36
C GLN A 94 -7.86 0.78 8.60
N ILE A 95 -8.10 -0.38 9.21
CA ILE A 95 -8.91 -0.48 10.44
C ILE A 95 -8.22 0.31 11.55
N MET A 96 -6.93 0.06 11.77
CA MET A 96 -6.15 0.73 12.82
C MET A 96 -6.18 2.26 12.66
N ALA A 97 -5.90 2.77 11.45
CA ALA A 97 -5.94 4.20 11.15
C ALA A 97 -7.33 4.81 11.39
N SER A 98 -8.40 4.14 10.92
CA SER A 98 -9.79 4.63 11.09
C SER A 98 -10.25 4.70 12.55
N LYS A 99 -9.57 3.96 13.44
CA LYS A 99 -9.90 3.85 14.86
C LYS A 99 -8.87 4.51 15.78
N GLY A 100 -7.86 5.16 15.21
CA GLY A 100 -6.79 5.81 15.98
C GLY A 100 -5.91 4.83 16.75
N ILE A 101 -5.81 3.57 16.31
CA ILE A 101 -4.88 2.60 16.90
C ILE A 101 -3.47 2.90 16.37
N PRO A 102 -2.45 3.04 17.23
CA PRO A 102 -1.07 3.28 16.80
C PRO A 102 -0.55 2.18 15.88
N GLN A 103 0.06 2.58 14.76
CA GLN A 103 0.73 1.68 13.82
C GLN A 103 1.94 1.01 14.49
N CYS A 104 2.00 -0.33 14.45
CA CYS A 104 3.09 -1.09 15.07
C CYS A 104 4.14 -1.62 14.07
N MET A 105 3.94 -1.42 12.77
CA MET A 105 4.94 -1.76 11.74
C MET A 105 5.91 -0.61 11.51
N MET A 106 7.18 -0.92 11.31
CA MET A 106 8.19 0.08 10.98
C MET A 106 7.97 0.65 9.58
N PRO A 107 8.20 1.95 9.32
CA PRO A 107 8.04 2.50 7.97
C PRO A 107 8.92 1.81 6.92
N GLU A 108 10.16 1.47 7.27
CA GLU A 108 11.11 0.76 6.38
C GLU A 108 10.56 -0.60 5.93
N GLN A 109 9.92 -1.33 6.85
CA GLN A 109 9.24 -2.58 6.56
C GLN A 109 8.13 -2.36 5.52
N ILE A 110 7.24 -1.39 5.77
CA ILE A 110 6.17 -1.05 4.85
C ILE A 110 6.70 -0.68 3.45
N MET A 111 7.77 0.12 3.39
CA MET A 111 8.40 0.52 2.13
C MET A 111 8.94 -0.70 1.36
N ASN A 112 9.66 -1.62 2.02
CA ASN A 112 10.18 -2.84 1.39
C ASN A 112 9.07 -3.73 0.80
N LEU A 113 7.94 -3.88 1.51
CA LEU A 113 6.77 -4.60 0.99
C LEU A 113 6.21 -3.90 -0.25
N CYS A 114 6.08 -2.58 -0.20
CA CYS A 114 5.53 -1.80 -1.31
C CYS A 114 6.44 -1.84 -2.55
N GLU A 115 7.76 -1.83 -2.37
CA GLU A 115 8.76 -2.04 -3.41
C GLU A 115 8.54 -3.38 -4.13
N ALA A 116 8.45 -4.48 -3.37
CA ALA A 116 8.18 -5.80 -3.95
C ALA A 116 6.84 -5.83 -4.68
N CYS A 117 5.79 -5.23 -4.11
CA CYS A 117 4.47 -5.16 -4.73
C CYS A 117 4.48 -4.37 -6.04
N VAL A 118 5.17 -3.23 -6.13
CA VAL A 118 5.25 -2.43 -7.36
C VAL A 118 5.95 -3.16 -8.51
N GLN A 119 6.88 -4.06 -8.20
CA GLN A 119 7.51 -4.93 -9.22
C GLN A 119 6.63 -6.11 -9.65
N SER A 120 5.54 -6.38 -8.95
CA SER A 120 4.61 -7.47 -9.26
C SER A 120 3.87 -7.23 -10.59
N LYS A 121 3.64 -8.31 -11.34
CA LYS A 121 2.77 -8.26 -12.53
C LYS A 121 1.30 -8.12 -12.13
N ASN A 122 0.96 -8.48 -10.90
CA ASN A 122 -0.38 -8.39 -10.37
C ASN A 122 -0.76 -6.94 -10.05
N THR A 123 -1.75 -6.43 -10.80
CA THR A 123 -2.23 -5.06 -10.60
C THR A 123 -2.85 -4.85 -9.22
N SER A 124 -3.50 -5.86 -8.63
CA SER A 124 -4.05 -5.78 -7.27
C SER A 124 -2.95 -5.57 -6.23
N ALA A 125 -1.82 -6.27 -6.34
CA ALA A 125 -0.67 -6.07 -5.45
C ALA A 125 -0.13 -4.64 -5.54
N ARG A 126 -0.01 -4.09 -6.75
CA ARG A 126 0.41 -2.70 -6.97
C ARG A 126 -0.60 -1.68 -6.42
N VAL A 127 -1.89 -1.93 -6.57
CA VAL A 127 -2.95 -1.10 -5.95
C VAL A 127 -2.83 -1.15 -4.41
N ASN A 128 -2.62 -2.33 -3.83
CA ASN A 128 -2.45 -2.46 -2.39
C ASN A 128 -1.24 -1.68 -1.87
N ALA A 129 -0.11 -1.71 -2.58
CA ALA A 129 1.09 -0.94 -2.21
C ALA A 129 0.78 0.55 -2.09
N VAL A 130 0.12 1.11 -3.10
CA VAL A 130 -0.28 2.51 -3.12
C VAL A 130 -1.21 2.84 -1.94
N SER A 131 -2.22 2.01 -1.68
CA SER A 131 -3.13 2.23 -0.56
C SER A 131 -2.44 2.12 0.81
N ILE A 132 -1.53 1.16 0.98
CA ILE A 132 -0.74 1.01 2.22
C ILE A 132 0.07 2.28 2.49
N LEU A 133 0.73 2.82 1.44
CA LEU A 133 1.51 4.05 1.55
C LEU A 133 0.63 5.27 1.83
N GLY A 134 -0.55 5.36 1.22
CA GLY A 134 -1.54 6.40 1.52
C GLY A 134 -1.96 6.39 2.99
N ILE A 135 -2.41 5.22 3.49
CA ILE A 135 -2.82 5.05 4.89
C ILE A 135 -1.67 5.42 5.84
N THR A 136 -0.48 4.86 5.59
CA THR A 136 0.71 5.07 6.43
C THR A 136 1.11 6.55 6.43
N GLY A 137 1.17 7.18 5.26
CA GLY A 137 1.53 8.58 5.12
C GLY A 137 0.53 9.51 5.81
N SER A 138 -0.78 9.28 5.68
CA SER A 138 -1.80 10.11 6.35
C SER A 138 -1.79 9.97 7.88
N VAL A 139 -1.33 8.83 8.42
CA VAL A 139 -1.08 8.68 9.87
C VAL A 139 0.18 9.44 10.27
N LEU A 140 1.27 9.31 9.51
CA LEU A 140 2.55 9.97 9.78
C LEU A 140 2.46 11.49 9.67
N ALA A 141 1.67 12.02 8.73
CA ALA A 141 1.41 13.46 8.55
C ALA A 141 0.98 14.19 9.83
N LYS A 142 0.36 13.45 10.76
CA LYS A 142 -0.17 13.94 12.05
C LYS A 142 0.79 13.71 13.22
N THR A 143 1.98 13.18 12.94
CA THR A 143 2.99 12.80 13.93
C THR A 143 4.26 13.61 13.70
N ASN A 144 4.80 14.22 14.75
CA ASN A 144 6.02 15.04 14.66
C ASN A 144 7.24 14.22 14.24
N ASN A 145 8.22 14.88 13.60
CA ASN A 145 9.49 14.29 13.15
C ASN A 145 9.33 13.15 12.14
N THR A 146 8.34 13.25 11.25
CA THR A 146 8.07 12.23 10.22
C THR A 146 8.35 12.71 8.80
N SER A 147 8.75 13.98 8.63
CA SER A 147 9.05 14.58 7.32
C SER A 147 9.99 13.71 6.46
N ASP A 148 11.04 13.10 7.03
CA ASP A 148 11.95 12.25 6.25
C ASP A 148 11.26 11.01 5.67
N THR A 149 10.42 10.36 6.46
CA THR A 149 9.61 9.22 6.00
C THR A 149 8.55 9.66 4.98
N LEU A 150 7.91 10.82 5.20
CA LEU A 150 6.92 11.37 4.26
C LEU A 150 7.55 11.74 2.91
N LYS A 151 8.81 12.23 2.89
CA LYS A 151 9.55 12.44 1.63
C LYS A 151 9.77 11.15 0.88
N ALA A 152 10.16 10.07 1.57
CA ALA A 152 10.35 8.76 0.96
C ALA A 152 9.04 8.23 0.36
N ILE A 153 7.95 8.28 1.14
CA ILE A 153 6.60 7.90 0.69
C ILE A 153 6.17 8.74 -0.52
N GLY A 154 6.29 10.07 -0.45
CA GLY A 154 5.89 10.99 -1.52
C GLY A 154 6.67 10.77 -2.80
N SER A 155 8.00 10.61 -2.71
CA SER A 155 8.87 10.33 -3.86
C SER A 155 8.49 9.01 -4.53
N PHE A 156 8.19 8.00 -3.71
CA PHE A 156 7.77 6.68 -4.20
C PHE A 156 6.41 6.74 -4.92
N LEU A 157 5.42 7.41 -4.31
CA LEU A 157 4.10 7.61 -4.93
C LEU A 157 4.19 8.43 -6.22
N LEU A 158 5.03 9.47 -6.27
CA LEU A 158 5.30 10.24 -7.49
C LEU A 158 5.86 9.36 -8.61
N ALA A 159 6.81 8.48 -8.29
CA ALA A 159 7.38 7.55 -9.26
C ALA A 159 6.33 6.59 -9.82
N ILE A 160 5.43 6.07 -8.98
CA ILE A 160 4.31 5.21 -9.42
C ILE A 160 3.32 5.99 -10.30
N ALA A 161 2.91 7.18 -9.85
CA ALA A 161 1.95 8.03 -10.56
C ALA A 161 2.44 8.39 -11.98
N ALA A 162 3.75 8.60 -12.14
CA ALA A 162 4.35 8.91 -13.42
C ALA A 162 4.54 7.68 -14.34
N ASN A 163 4.88 6.51 -13.78
CA ASN A 163 5.46 5.41 -14.55
C ASN A 163 4.65 4.10 -14.60
N ASP A 164 3.68 3.86 -13.70
CA ASP A 164 2.96 2.59 -13.72
C ASP A 164 2.19 2.41 -15.04
N ALA A 165 2.12 1.18 -15.56
CA ALA A 165 1.38 0.88 -16.78
C ALA A 165 -0.14 0.98 -16.59
N SER A 166 -0.66 0.60 -15.42
CA SER A 166 -2.08 0.64 -15.07
C SER A 166 -2.52 2.05 -14.69
N LEU A 167 -3.55 2.56 -15.36
CA LEU A 167 -4.13 3.85 -15.00
C LEU A 167 -4.73 3.84 -13.58
N VAL A 168 -5.27 2.70 -13.13
CA VAL A 168 -5.84 2.55 -11.78
C VAL A 168 -4.75 2.71 -10.72
N VAL A 169 -3.58 2.12 -10.94
CA VAL A 169 -2.45 2.24 -9.99
C VAL A 169 -1.91 3.67 -10.01
N SER A 170 -1.70 4.26 -11.18
CA SER A 170 -1.28 5.67 -11.28
C SER A 170 -2.29 6.62 -10.63
N GLY A 171 -3.59 6.36 -10.81
CA GLY A 171 -4.67 7.16 -10.23
C GLY A 171 -4.73 7.02 -8.71
N GLY A 172 -4.65 5.80 -8.20
CA GLY A 172 -4.54 5.57 -6.76
C GLY A 172 -3.33 6.28 -6.16
N ALA A 173 -2.19 6.33 -6.86
CA ALA A 173 -0.98 6.99 -6.36
C ALA A 173 -1.17 8.51 -6.28
N MET A 174 -1.87 9.10 -7.25
CA MET A 174 -2.27 10.51 -7.20
C MET A 174 -3.23 10.79 -6.05
N ASP A 175 -4.22 9.91 -5.83
CA ASP A 175 -5.20 10.05 -4.73
C ASP A 175 -4.50 9.94 -3.36
N ALA A 176 -3.60 8.96 -3.20
CA ALA A 176 -2.78 8.81 -2.01
C ALA A 176 -1.88 10.04 -1.76
N LEU A 177 -1.30 10.64 -2.81
CA LEU A 177 -0.56 11.90 -2.66
C LEU A 177 -1.45 13.02 -2.12
N PHE A 178 -2.72 13.08 -2.53
CA PHE A 178 -3.65 14.08 -2.02
C PHE A 178 -3.95 13.85 -0.54
N ASP A 179 -4.18 12.60 -0.14
CA ASP A 179 -4.50 12.24 1.26
C ASP A 179 -3.31 12.40 2.22
N VAL A 180 -2.08 12.10 1.76
CA VAL A 180 -0.87 12.19 2.59
C VAL A 180 -0.45 13.65 2.80
N PHE A 181 -0.61 14.47 1.76
CA PHE A 181 -0.12 15.85 1.73
C PHE A 181 -1.26 16.89 1.79
N ALA A 182 -2.46 16.51 2.22
CA ALA A 182 -3.60 17.42 2.36
C ALA A 182 -3.40 18.46 3.46
N ASP A 183 -2.80 18.06 4.58
CA ASP A 183 -2.58 18.89 5.76
C ASP A 183 -1.43 18.35 6.64
N GLY A 184 -0.96 19.19 7.57
CA GLY A 184 0.07 18.85 8.54
C GLY A 184 1.43 19.48 8.24
N ASP A 185 2.09 20.02 9.27
CA ASP A 185 3.36 20.74 9.12
C ASP A 185 4.49 19.83 8.57
N GLU A 186 4.53 18.56 8.99
CA GLU A 186 5.50 17.58 8.50
C GLU A 186 5.25 17.24 7.02
N SER A 187 3.98 17.17 6.60
CA SER A 187 3.60 16.96 5.20
C SER A 187 3.92 18.18 4.34
N GLU A 188 3.61 19.40 4.80
CA GLU A 188 3.98 20.63 4.09
C GLU A 188 5.50 20.72 3.89
N LYS A 189 6.27 20.45 4.95
CA LYS A 189 7.74 20.41 4.89
C LYS A 189 8.24 19.38 3.88
N ALA A 190 7.75 18.15 3.96
CA ALA A 190 8.14 17.08 3.03
C ALA A 190 7.76 17.40 1.58
N ALA A 191 6.58 17.98 1.33
CA ALA A 191 6.12 18.38 0.00
C ALA A 191 7.03 19.42 -0.65
N MET A 192 7.53 20.38 0.14
CA MET A 192 8.50 21.39 -0.33
C MET A 192 9.83 20.75 -0.73
N GLU A 193 10.37 19.88 0.13
CA GLU A 193 11.68 19.26 -0.08
C GLU A 193 11.70 18.33 -1.31
N ILE A 194 10.58 17.66 -1.63
CA ILE A 194 10.46 16.81 -2.83
C ILE A 194 9.96 17.57 -4.07
N SER A 195 9.76 18.89 -3.99
CA SER A 195 9.23 19.69 -5.11
C SER A 195 7.88 19.15 -5.64
N LEU A 196 6.98 18.78 -4.73
CA LEU A 196 5.74 18.05 -5.05
C LEU A 196 4.87 18.79 -6.07
N LEU A 197 4.77 20.12 -5.96
CA LEU A 197 4.00 20.96 -6.89
C LEU A 197 4.55 20.86 -8.32
N GLN A 198 5.87 20.95 -8.47
CA GLN A 198 6.52 20.90 -9.78
C GLN A 198 6.34 19.52 -10.42
N GLU A 199 6.50 18.44 -9.66
CA GLU A 199 6.33 17.08 -10.15
C GLU A 199 4.88 16.79 -10.56
N LEU A 200 3.89 17.19 -9.75
CA LEU A 200 2.48 17.01 -10.11
C LEU A 200 2.08 17.78 -11.38
N ARG A 201 2.66 18.96 -11.62
CA ARG A 201 2.45 19.71 -12.87
C ARG A 201 3.01 18.98 -14.08
N LYS A 202 4.13 18.25 -13.94
CA LYS A 202 4.69 17.40 -15.01
C LYS A 202 3.82 16.17 -15.26
N ILE A 203 3.29 15.55 -14.21
CA ILE A 203 2.46 14.33 -14.30
C ILE A 203 1.06 14.64 -14.86
N GLN A 204 0.47 15.78 -14.53
CA GLN A 204 -0.90 16.15 -14.94
C GLN A 204 -1.22 15.95 -16.44
N PRO A 205 -0.42 16.46 -17.41
CA PRO A 205 -0.70 16.25 -18.84
C PRO A 205 -0.59 14.79 -19.27
N VAL A 206 0.37 14.04 -18.70
CA VAL A 206 0.57 12.60 -18.97
C VAL A 206 -0.65 11.81 -18.49
N PHE A 207 -1.09 12.06 -17.27
CA PHE A 207 -2.26 11.39 -16.67
C PHE A 207 -3.55 11.66 -17.45
N LYS A 208 -3.80 12.92 -17.84
CA LYS A 208 -4.95 13.29 -18.69
C LYS A 208 -4.94 12.55 -20.03
N THR A 209 -3.76 12.43 -20.65
CA THR A 209 -3.60 11.73 -21.92
C THR A 209 -3.90 10.24 -21.76
N LYS A 210 -3.43 9.63 -20.66
CA LYS A 210 -3.67 8.22 -20.34
C LYS A 210 -5.16 7.91 -20.12
N ILE A 211 -5.88 8.73 -19.35
CA ILE A 211 -7.35 8.62 -19.17
C ILE A 211 -8.06 8.63 -20.52
N ARG A 212 -7.71 9.57 -21.42
CA ARG A 212 -8.37 9.69 -22.73
C ARG A 212 -8.09 8.47 -23.61
N LYS A 213 -6.89 7.90 -23.54
CA LYS A 213 -6.47 6.75 -24.35
C LYS A 213 -7.14 5.44 -23.91
N ASP A 214 -7.22 5.19 -22.61
CA ASP A 214 -7.69 3.90 -22.11
C ASP A 214 -9.22 3.73 -22.21
N GLY A 215 -9.96 4.85 -22.16
CA GLY A 215 -11.43 4.86 -22.15
C GLY A 215 -12.01 4.43 -20.81
N ARG A 216 -13.30 4.69 -20.56
CA ARG A 216 -13.94 4.38 -19.26
C ARG A 216 -14.42 2.93 -19.15
N ASP A 217 -14.68 2.26 -20.27
CA ASP A 217 -15.37 0.96 -20.33
C ASP A 217 -14.57 -0.21 -19.72
N LYS A 218 -13.28 -0.02 -19.46
CA LYS A 218 -12.38 -1.05 -18.91
C LYS A 218 -12.32 -1.08 -17.38
N TYR A 219 -12.98 -0.13 -16.72
CA TYR A 219 -12.87 0.05 -15.28
C TYR A 219 -14.20 -0.24 -14.58
N ASN A 220 -14.12 -0.84 -13.40
CA ASN A 220 -15.28 -1.01 -12.53
C ASN A 220 -15.65 0.31 -11.83
N MET A 221 -16.78 0.33 -11.12
CA MET A 221 -17.28 1.54 -10.46
C MET A 221 -16.33 2.11 -9.43
N ASP A 222 -15.67 1.27 -8.62
CA ASP A 222 -14.74 1.71 -7.58
C ASP A 222 -13.50 2.37 -8.20
N GLN A 223 -12.96 1.78 -9.27
CA GLN A 223 -11.84 2.32 -10.03
C GLN A 223 -12.20 3.65 -10.69
N LEU A 224 -13.39 3.76 -11.28
CA LEU A 224 -13.87 5.01 -11.86
C LEU A 224 -14.03 6.10 -10.80
N CYS A 225 -14.50 5.75 -9.60
CA CYS A 225 -14.61 6.68 -8.47
C CYS A 225 -13.25 7.31 -8.13
N VAL A 226 -12.19 6.49 -8.00
CA VAL A 226 -10.83 6.98 -7.75
C VAL A 226 -10.35 7.91 -8.88
N LEU A 227 -10.54 7.52 -10.14
CA LEU A 227 -10.10 8.34 -11.28
C LEU A 227 -10.85 9.68 -11.39
N ASP A 228 -12.15 9.68 -11.08
CA ASP A 228 -12.97 10.90 -11.08
C ASP A 228 -12.62 11.81 -9.88
N ASN A 229 -12.31 11.24 -8.72
CA ASN A 229 -11.77 11.96 -7.56
C ASN A 229 -10.46 12.65 -7.93
N VAL A 230 -9.52 11.93 -8.54
CA VAL A 230 -8.23 12.51 -8.95
C VAL A 230 -8.42 13.69 -9.88
N LYS A 231 -9.29 13.54 -10.89
CA LYS A 231 -9.58 14.59 -11.87
C LYS A 231 -10.17 15.84 -11.22
N THR A 232 -11.02 15.65 -10.21
CA THR A 232 -11.71 16.74 -9.51
C THR A 232 -10.79 17.44 -8.51
N ASN A 233 -9.99 16.66 -7.78
CA ASN A 233 -9.17 17.14 -6.67
C ASN A 233 -7.82 17.71 -7.11
N LEU A 234 -7.24 17.24 -8.22
CA LEU A 234 -5.90 17.67 -8.66
C LEU A 234 -5.80 19.19 -8.79
N ARG A 235 -6.80 19.87 -9.37
CA ARG A 235 -6.76 21.33 -9.50
C ARG A 235 -6.74 22.02 -8.13
N ARG A 236 -7.60 21.58 -7.21
CA ARG A 236 -7.69 22.13 -5.85
C ARG A 236 -6.39 21.89 -5.09
N PHE A 237 -5.82 20.70 -5.22
CA PHE A 237 -4.59 20.30 -4.57
C PHE A 237 -3.38 21.10 -5.06
N LEU A 238 -3.26 21.35 -6.37
CA LEU A 238 -2.22 22.23 -6.92
C LEU A 238 -2.32 23.66 -6.36
N SER A 239 -3.53 24.22 -6.27
CA SER A 239 -3.75 25.54 -5.66
C SER A 239 -3.42 25.58 -4.16
N TYR A 240 -3.68 24.49 -3.45
CA TYR A 240 -3.25 24.34 -2.05
C TYR A 240 -1.72 24.38 -1.94
N LEU A 241 -1.00 23.56 -2.71
CA LEU A 241 0.47 23.54 -2.69
C LEU A 241 1.09 24.89 -3.07
N GLU A 242 0.48 25.64 -4.00
CA GLU A 242 0.89 27.01 -4.31
C GLU A 242 0.79 27.96 -3.10
N SER A 243 -0.22 27.77 -2.24
CA SER A 243 -0.36 28.55 -1.01
C SER A 243 0.67 28.16 0.04
N VAL A 244 0.99 26.86 0.15
CA VAL A 244 2.04 26.33 1.04
C VAL A 244 3.40 26.88 0.65
N GLU A 245 3.75 26.88 -0.65
CA GLU A 245 5.00 27.46 -1.14
C GLU A 245 5.11 28.95 -0.83
N LYS A 246 4.00 29.70 -0.94
CA LYS A 246 3.99 31.14 -0.63
C LYS A 246 4.20 31.40 0.87
N LYS A 247 3.52 30.64 1.73
CA LYS A 247 3.63 30.72 3.20
C LYS A 247 5.07 30.49 3.68
N HIS A 248 5.83 29.60 3.01
CA HIS A 248 7.21 29.29 3.40
C HIS A 248 8.28 30.22 2.79
N ARG A 249 7.90 31.03 1.79
CA ARG A 249 8.80 32.05 1.21
C ARG A 249 8.69 33.41 1.88
N SER A 250 7.59 33.67 2.60
CA SER A 250 7.35 34.87 3.40
C SER A 250 7.92 34.75 4.80
#